data_AF-A0A521RPJ7-F1
#
_entry.id   AF-A0A521RPJ7-F1
#
_cell.length_a   1.000
_cell.length_b   1.000
_cell.length_c   1.000
_cell.angle_alpha   90.00
_cell.angle_beta   90.00
_cell.angle_gamma   90.00
#
_symmetry.space_group_name_H-M   'P 1'
#
loop_
_entity.id
_entity.type
_entity.pdbx_description
1 polymer ?
#
loop_
_entity_poly.entity_id
_entity_poly.type
_entity_poly.pdbx_seq_one_letter_code
_entity_poly.pdbx_strand_id
1 'polypeptide(L)' 'MDKDEEVKKMKVWDPFVRFFHWALVSLVAVAYFTQDHFLDLHVLAGLLILGLIFFRTLWGLIGTPHARF' A
#
# COMPACT_ATOMS: atom_id res chain seq x y z
N MET A 1 -0.23 -19.25 42.63
CA MET A 1 1.01 -18.66 42.10
C MET A 1 0.89 -18.72 40.59
N ASP A 2 1.12 -17.57 39.98
CA ASP A 2 0.66 -17.12 38.66
C ASP A 2 0.96 -18.10 37.52
N LYS A 3 -0.01 -18.28 36.61
CA LYS A 3 0.21 -19.03 35.37
C LYS A 3 0.76 -18.03 34.38
N ASP A 4 2.03 -18.18 34.04
CA ASP A 4 2.69 -17.38 33.01
C ASP A 4 1.97 -17.64 31.66
N GLU A 5 0.95 -16.84 31.35
CA GLU A 5 0.36 -16.79 30.01
C GLU A 5 1.46 -16.31 29.06
N GLU A 6 2.00 -17.24 28.26
CA GLU A 6 2.80 -16.89 27.10
C GLU A 6 1.95 -16.01 26.16
N VAL A 7 2.13 -14.69 26.26
CA VAL A 7 1.53 -13.74 25.32
C VAL A 7 2.21 -13.94 23.97
N LYS A 8 1.63 -14.83 23.15
CA LYS A 8 2.05 -15.08 21.77
C LYS A 8 1.91 -13.78 20.98
N LYS A 9 3.02 -13.07 20.78
CA LYS A 9 3.09 -11.85 19.95
C LYS A 9 2.64 -12.18 18.53
N MET A 10 1.38 -11.89 18.22
CA MET A 10 0.88 -11.96 16.86
C MET A 10 1.49 -10.83 16.04
N LYS A 11 2.16 -11.18 14.95
CA LYS A 11 2.78 -10.23 14.04
C LYS A 11 1.69 -9.64 13.15
N VAL A 12 1.02 -8.59 13.64
CA VAL A 12 -0.06 -7.86 12.94
C VAL A 12 0.49 -7.03 11.78
N TRP A 13 1.82 -6.84 11.73
CA TRP A 13 2.45 -5.94 10.78
C TRP A 13 2.70 -6.62 9.43
N ASP A 14 1.79 -6.42 8.48
CA ASP A 14 1.93 -6.90 7.10
C ASP A 14 2.94 -6.03 6.31
N PRO A 15 4.13 -6.55 5.95
CA PRO A 15 5.12 -5.79 5.19
C PRO A 15 4.63 -5.41 3.79
N PHE A 16 3.71 -6.17 3.19
CA PHE A 16 3.18 -5.92 1.85
C PHE A 16 2.31 -4.66 1.81
N VAL A 17 1.43 -4.50 2.80
CA VAL A 17 0.58 -3.31 2.93
C VAL A 17 1.42 -2.05 3.10
N ARG A 18 2.52 -2.15 3.86
CA ARG A 18 3.48 -1.06 4.02
C ARG A 18 4.13 -0.67 2.70
N PHE A 19 4.63 -1.65 1.95
CA PHE A 19 5.27 -1.40 0.65
C PHE A 19 4.31 -0.70 -0.30
N PHE A 20 3.07 -1.21 -0.39
CA PHE A 20 2.02 -0.59 -1.19
C PHE A 20 1.77 0.87 -0.79
N HIS A 21 1.63 1.13 0.51
CA HIS A 21 1.37 2.46 1.03
C HIS A 21 2.50 3.44 0.69
N TRP A 22 3.76 3.05 0.93
CA TRP A 22 4.91 3.91 0.64
C TRP A 22 5.11 4.13 -0.86
N ALA A 23 4.82 3.13 -1.71
CA ALA A 23 4.82 3.30 -3.16
C ALA A 23 3.77 4.34 -3.61
N LEU A 24 2.55 4.24 -3.08
CA LEU A 24 1.48 5.20 -3.35
C LEU A 24 1.87 6.61 -2.92
N VAL A 25 2.38 6.78 -1.69
CA VAL A 25 2.84 8.08 -1.17
C VAL A 25 3.93 8.67 -2.06
N SER A 26 4.89 7.86 -2.50
CA SER A 26 5.98 8.30 -3.37
C SER A 26 5.47 8.79 -4.72
N LEU A 27 4.53 8.07 -5.34
CA LEU A 27 3.96 8.47 -6.63
C LEU A 27 3.08 9.72 -6.52
N VAL A 28 2.32 9.86 -5.44
CA VAL A 28 1.54 11.07 -5.18
C VAL A 28 2.46 12.28 -5.00
N ALA A 29 3.58 12.11 -4.27
CA ALA A 29 4.59 13.16 -4.14
C ALA A 29 5.19 13.54 -5.50
N VAL A 30 5.57 12.55 -6.32
CA VAL A 30 6.06 12.80 -7.69
C VAL A 30 5.03 13.58 -8.49
N ALA A 31 3.77 13.11 -8.54
CA ALA A 31 2.69 13.78 -9.27
C ALA A 31 2.49 15.23 -8.79
N TYR A 32 2.57 15.48 -7.48
CA TYR A 32 2.46 16.82 -6.92
C TYR A 32 3.61 17.73 -7.36
N PHE A 33 4.86 17.26 -7.35
CA PHE A 33 6.01 18.07 -7.76
C PHE A 33 6.13 18.25 -9.28
N THR A 34 5.59 17.33 -10.08
CA THR A 34 5.73 17.36 -11.54
C THR A 34 4.59 18.08 -12.25
N GLN A 35 3.54 18.49 -11.54
CA GLN A 35 2.28 18.98 -12.15
C GLN A 35 2.44 20.19 -13.09
N ASP A 36 3.40 21.08 -12.84
CA ASP A 36 3.52 22.34 -13.60
C ASP A 36 4.56 22.31 -14.72
N HIS A 37 5.68 21.59 -14.52
CA HIS A 37 6.84 21.63 -15.43
C HIS A 37 7.13 20.30 -16.13
N PHE A 38 6.59 19.19 -15.61
CA PHE A 38 6.88 17.83 -16.09
C PHE A 38 5.59 17.04 -16.27
N LEU A 39 4.70 17.53 -17.13
CA LEU A 39 3.38 16.94 -17.36
C LEU A 39 3.44 15.47 -17.79
N ASP A 40 4.42 15.06 -18.60
CA ASP A 40 4.61 13.66 -18.98
C ASP A 40 4.85 12.77 -17.75
N LEU A 41 5.66 13.24 -16.80
CA LEU A 41 5.91 12.53 -15.53
C LEU A 41 4.69 12.58 -14.62
N HIS A 42 3.94 13.68 -14.60
CA HIS A 42 2.68 13.78 -13.84
C HIS A 42 1.66 12.74 -14.34
N VAL A 43 1.46 12.66 -15.66
CA VAL A 43 0.55 11.69 -16.29
C VAL A 43 1.01 10.27 -16.03
N LEU A 44 2.31 9.98 -16.19
CA LEU A 44 2.87 8.66 -15.89
C LEU A 44 2.67 8.28 -14.42
N ALA A 45 2.93 9.20 -13.49
CA ALA A 45 2.70 8.97 -12.06
C ALA A 45 1.21 8.69 -11.77
N GLY A 46 0.30 9.44 -12.39
CA GLY A 46 -1.15 9.21 -12.30
C GLY A 46 -1.56 7.82 -12.80
N LEU A 47 -1.01 7.36 -13.92
CA LEU A 47 -1.26 6.01 -14.45
C LEU A 47 -0.74 4.92 -13.50
N LEU A 48 0.45 5.11 -12.91
CA LEU A 48 1.00 4.18 -11.92
C LEU A 48 0.16 4.13 -10.64
N ILE A 49 -0.35 5.28 -10.17
CA ILE A 49 -1.27 5.35 -9.03
C ILE A 49 -2.55 4.56 -9.34
N LEU A 50 -3.16 4.77 -10.51
CA LEU A 50 -4.34 4.02 -10.93
C LEU A 50 -4.07 2.51 -11.00
N GLY A 51 -2.92 2.11 -11.58
CA GLY A 51 -2.51 0.71 -11.66
C GLY A 51 -2.31 0.08 -10.27
N LEU A 52 -1.70 0.80 -9.34
CA LEU A 52 -1.53 0.36 -7.95
C LEU A 52 -2.89 0.20 -7.25
N ILE A 53 -3.79 1.18 -7.35
CA ILE A 53 -5.12 1.10 -6.75
C ILE A 53 -5.91 -0.08 -7.35
N PHE A 54 -5.84 -0.28 -8.67
CA PHE A 54 -6.47 -1.41 -9.32
C PHE A 54 -5.94 -2.74 -8.80
N PHE A 55 -4.61 -2.90 -8.76
CA PHE A 55 -3.95 -4.08 -8.22
C PHE A 55 -4.34 -4.32 -6.74
N ARG A 56 -4.38 -3.26 -5.92
CA ARG A 56 -4.80 -3.33 -4.52
C ARG A 56 -6.24 -3.78 -4.36
N THR A 57 -7.11 -3.32 -5.25
CA THR A 57 -8.53 -3.68 -5.26
C THR A 57 -8.69 -5.15 -5.67
N LEU A 58 -8.01 -5.58 -6.73
CA LEU A 58 -7.97 -7.00 -7.13
C LEU A 58 -7.42 -7.88 -6.00
N TRP A 59 -6.36 -7.47 -5.33
CA TRP A 59 -5.80 -8.21 -4.20
C TRP A 59 -6.75 -8.29 -3.01
N GLY A 60 -7.52 -7.23 -2.74
CA GLY A 60 -8.58 -7.25 -1.71
C GLY A 60 -9.78 -8.13 -2.07
N LEU A 61 -10.00 -8.39 -3.36
CA LEU A 61 -11.09 -9.24 -3.87
C LEU A 61 -10.68 -10.72 -4.01
N ILE A 62 -9.44 -10.99 -4.43
CA ILE A 62 -8.92 -12.34 -4.73
C ILE A 62 -8.10 -12.90 -3.55
N GLY A 63 -7.52 -12.03 -2.71
CA GLY A 63 -6.64 -12.40 -1.60
C GLY A 63 -7.34 -13.16 -0.47
N THR A 64 -6.54 -13.90 0.30
CA THR A 64 -6.94 -14.75 1.43
C THR A 64 -7.81 -14.01 2.48
N PRO A 65 -8.55 -14.72 3.35
CA PRO A 65 -9.46 -14.09 4.33
C PRO A 65 -8.84 -13.02 5.25
N HIS A 66 -7.51 -12.97 5.39
CA HIS A 66 -6.77 -11.96 6.14
C HIS A 66 -6.35 -10.72 5.32
N ALA A 67 -6.57 -10.73 4.00
CA ALA A 67 -6.31 -9.62 3.07
C ALA A 67 -7.59 -8.86 2.67
N ARG A 68 -8.76 -9.37 3.07
CA ARG A 68 -10.02 -8.62 3.09
C ARG A 68 -9.92 -7.60 4.23
N PHE A 69 -10.29 -6.37 3.91
CA PHE A 69 -10.26 -5.19 4.78
C PHE A 69 -10.42 -5.44 6.28
#